data_AF-A0A6P7KDE4-F1
#
_entry.id   AF-A0A6P7KDE4-F1
#
_cell.length_a   1.000
_cell.length_b   1.000
_cell.length_c   1.000
_cell.angle_alpha   90.00
_cell.angle_beta   90.00
_cell.angle_gamma   90.00
#
_symmetry.space_group_name_H-M   'P 1'
#
loop_
_entity.id
_entity.type
_entity.pdbx_description
1 polymer ?
#
loop_
_entity_poly.entity_id
_entity_poly.type
_entity_poly.pdbx_seq_one_letter_code
_entity_poly.pdbx_strand_id
1 'polypeptide(L)'
;MARNLVSWISVVPLLILLGVAVTTDPLTELENIAGKLVFYQMEGNATYVRDTGELASEVPTETMFELFDPQKNFSTAKFTYTWDLGNGEVIKGTEPVVRYHYSESGNYTLRLKVGVNVTKYTPPITGDYSMDVQVLDAIKHIELKGPSDYQVSQKTSLAFHVDGSPPMCVCWRFLPNCVPDMTEDCTLTMLYENTLRLNHTFTSTGFHCLEISVRNDISKLQTSFSLYVRRSNNTHMFFILSCAAILVATFTFIIVIACLPRHHNKLQIASSSNAVFWKNENTDDQSSILFNFTAGKAEKEPLLLHYGTQYTS
;
A
#
# COMPACT_ATOMS: atom_id res chain seq x y z
N MET A 1 42.06 58.21 -44.73
CA MET A 1 41.80 56.76 -44.87
C MET A 1 42.48 56.06 -43.70
N ALA A 2 41.71 55.30 -42.92
CA ALA A 2 42.10 54.47 -41.77
C ALA A 2 42.84 55.14 -40.58
N ARG A 3 42.09 55.29 -39.48
CA ARG A 3 42.58 55.49 -38.11
C ARG A 3 43.22 54.19 -37.62
N ASN A 4 44.37 54.26 -36.95
CA ASN A 4 44.82 53.22 -36.03
C ASN A 4 45.42 53.90 -34.80
N LEU A 5 44.62 53.92 -33.73
CA LEU A 5 44.99 54.37 -32.39
C LEU A 5 45.61 53.17 -31.68
N VAL A 6 46.91 53.24 -31.37
CA VAL A 6 47.57 52.26 -30.50
C VAL A 6 47.25 52.66 -29.06
N SER A 7 46.45 51.84 -28.39
CA SER A 7 46.03 52.02 -27.00
C SER A 7 47.13 51.46 -26.07
N TRP A 8 47.71 52.34 -25.25
CA TRP A 8 48.63 51.99 -24.19
C TRP A 8 47.80 51.69 -22.93
N ILE A 9 47.78 50.43 -22.48
CA ILE A 9 47.08 50.03 -21.26
C ILE A 9 47.98 50.37 -20.06
N SER A 10 47.66 51.45 -19.37
CA SER A 10 48.23 51.77 -18.05
C SER A 10 47.53 50.93 -16.99
N VAL A 11 48.24 49.97 -16.40
CA VAL A 11 47.77 49.18 -15.24
C VAL A 11 47.90 50.06 -14.00
N VAL A 12 46.77 50.45 -13.40
CA VAL A 12 46.72 51.13 -12.10
C VAL A 12 46.65 50.06 -11.00
N PRO A 13 47.58 50.02 -10.03
CA PRO A 13 47.48 49.10 -8.91
C PRO A 13 46.45 49.62 -7.91
N LEU A 14 45.35 48.88 -7.73
CA LEU A 14 44.35 49.14 -6.70
C LEU A 14 44.92 48.72 -5.33
N LEU A 15 45.39 49.69 -4.54
CA LEU A 15 45.69 49.47 -3.13
C LEU A 15 44.37 49.29 -2.37
N ILE A 16 44.03 48.05 -2.03
CA ILE A 16 42.95 47.74 -1.09
C ILE A 16 43.53 47.88 0.32
N LEU A 17 43.23 49.00 0.96
CA LEU A 17 43.38 49.17 2.41
C LEU A 17 42.33 48.27 3.10
N LEU A 18 42.76 47.11 3.58
CA LEU A 18 42.01 46.34 4.58
C LEU A 18 42.06 47.11 5.90
N GLY A 19 41.04 47.95 6.12
CA GLY A 19 40.79 48.51 7.43
C GLY A 19 40.46 47.38 8.40
N VAL A 20 41.40 47.07 9.30
CA VAL A 20 41.11 46.31 10.51
C VAL A 20 40.29 47.23 11.40
N ALA A 21 38.97 47.12 11.34
CA ALA A 21 38.11 47.65 12.38
C ALA A 21 38.30 46.76 13.61
N VAL A 22 39.20 47.17 14.50
CA VAL A 22 39.20 46.68 15.88
C VAL A 22 37.95 47.26 16.53
N THR A 23 36.88 46.47 16.55
CA THR A 23 35.76 46.72 17.46
C THR A 23 36.21 46.28 18.85
N THR A 24 36.84 47.20 19.58
CA THR A 24 36.75 47.17 21.03
C THR A 24 35.29 47.46 21.36
N ASP A 25 34.50 46.44 21.63
CA ASP A 25 33.25 46.61 22.38
C ASP A 25 33.54 46.19 23.83
N PRO A 26 33.84 47.14 24.73
CA PRO A 26 34.03 46.82 26.12
C PRO A 26 32.64 46.80 26.77
N LEU A 27 32.25 45.61 27.25
CA LEU A 27 31.33 45.46 28.39
C LEU A 27 29.81 45.61 28.12
N THR A 28 29.25 44.87 27.16
CA THR A 28 27.77 44.76 26.98
C THR A 28 27.24 43.35 26.66
N GLU A 29 28.06 42.30 26.63
CA GLU A 29 27.63 40.94 26.26
C GLU A 29 27.26 40.01 27.44
N LEU A 30 26.83 40.58 28.58
CA LEU A 30 26.35 39.77 29.72
C LEU A 30 24.81 39.77 29.85
N GLU A 31 24.08 40.04 28.75
CA GLU A 31 22.61 40.05 28.80
C GLU A 31 22.01 38.65 28.89
N ASN A 32 22.67 37.62 28.34
CA ASN A 32 22.14 36.25 28.38
C ASN A 32 23.25 35.23 28.68
N ILE A 33 22.90 34.24 29.48
CA ILE A 33 23.75 33.07 29.74
C ILE A 33 23.87 32.31 28.41
N ALA A 34 25.07 31.95 27.98
CA ALA A 34 25.24 31.15 26.77
C ALA A 34 25.13 29.66 27.10
N GLY A 35 24.37 28.90 26.32
CA GLY A 35 24.23 27.46 26.51
C GLY A 35 23.20 26.84 25.57
N LYS A 36 23.03 25.52 25.65
CA LYS A 36 22.05 24.77 24.85
C LYS A 36 21.35 23.69 25.67
N LEU A 37 20.19 23.27 25.19
CA LEU A 37 19.45 22.13 25.72
C LEU A 37 19.83 20.87 24.95
N VAL A 38 20.01 19.76 25.67
CA VAL A 38 20.32 18.44 25.11
C VAL A 38 19.40 17.41 25.77
N PHE A 39 18.86 16.50 24.96
CA PHE A 39 17.87 15.52 25.41
C PHE A 39 18.41 14.10 25.23
N TYR A 40 18.28 13.29 26.28
CA TYR A 40 18.70 11.89 26.27
C TYR A 40 17.52 10.97 26.59
N GLN A 41 17.29 9.98 25.74
CA GLN A 41 16.32 8.90 25.99
C GLN A 41 17.01 7.54 25.90
N MET A 42 16.67 6.64 26.82
CA MET A 42 17.20 5.27 26.83
C MET A 42 16.14 4.30 26.31
N GLU A 43 16.51 3.47 25.34
CA GLU A 43 15.68 2.36 24.87
C GLU A 43 16.54 1.08 24.89
N GLY A 44 16.20 0.18 25.82
CA GLY A 44 17.04 -0.98 26.13
C GLY A 44 18.41 -0.54 26.66
N ASN A 45 19.48 -0.93 25.96
CA ASN A 45 20.86 -0.57 26.31
C ASN A 45 21.40 0.62 25.51
N ALA A 46 20.60 1.21 24.62
CA ALA A 46 21.02 2.30 23.75
C ALA A 46 20.55 3.65 24.32
N THR A 47 21.44 4.65 24.26
CA THR A 47 21.13 6.04 24.60
C THR A 47 21.03 6.85 23.31
N TYR A 48 19.90 7.51 23.12
CA TYR A 48 19.62 8.35 21.97
C TYR A 48 19.66 9.82 22.37
N VAL A 49 20.41 10.61 21.60
CA VAL A 49 20.42 12.07 21.70
C VAL A 49 19.32 12.63 20.81
N ARG A 50 18.41 13.42 21.37
CA ARG A 50 17.17 13.90 20.73
C ARG A 50 17.15 15.43 20.58
N ASP A 51 18.25 15.99 20.09
CA ASP A 51 18.42 17.44 19.98
C ASP A 51 17.49 18.12 18.96
N THR A 52 16.84 17.33 18.10
CA THR A 52 15.84 17.78 17.12
C THR A 52 14.45 17.98 17.72
N GLY A 53 14.19 17.49 18.95
CA GLY A 53 12.94 17.71 19.67
C GLY A 53 11.92 16.57 19.58
N GLU A 54 12.17 15.50 18.84
CA GLU A 54 11.30 14.32 18.82
C GLU A 54 11.62 13.38 19.99
N LEU A 55 10.66 13.20 20.89
CA LEU A 55 10.79 12.35 22.07
C LEU A 55 9.78 11.20 22.04
N ALA A 56 10.15 10.04 22.58
CA ALA A 56 9.22 8.94 22.81
C ALA A 56 8.36 9.20 24.07
N SER A 57 7.05 8.97 23.99
CA SER A 57 6.15 8.93 25.15
C SER A 57 6.47 7.73 26.05
N GLU A 58 6.16 7.85 27.35
CA GLU A 58 6.38 6.81 28.37
C GLU A 58 7.85 6.37 28.56
N VAL A 59 8.79 7.08 27.91
CA VAL A 59 10.23 6.83 28.03
C VAL A 59 10.86 7.92 28.91
N PRO A 60 11.60 7.55 29.97
CA PRO A 60 12.36 8.50 30.76
C PRO A 60 13.30 9.32 29.89
N THR A 61 13.13 10.63 29.96
CA THR A 61 13.93 11.64 29.28
C THR A 61 14.77 12.37 30.32
N GLU A 62 16.08 12.39 30.08
CA GLU A 62 17.01 13.24 30.81
C GLU A 62 17.34 14.45 29.94
N THR A 63 16.93 15.63 30.41
CA THR A 63 17.19 16.89 29.72
C THR A 63 18.25 17.65 30.48
N MET A 64 19.29 18.09 29.78
CA MET A 64 20.45 18.77 30.35
C MET A 64 20.64 20.13 29.69
N PHE A 65 20.93 21.13 30.51
CA PHE A 65 21.43 22.42 30.07
C PHE A 65 22.97 22.41 30.05
N GLU A 66 23.55 22.53 28.87
CA GLU A 66 24.99 22.64 28.68
C GLU A 66 25.39 24.12 28.65
N LEU A 67 25.97 24.58 29.76
CA LEU A 67 26.53 25.93 29.86
C LEU A 67 27.75 26.09 28.93
N PHE A 68 27.73 27.15 28.13
CA PHE A 68 28.86 27.56 27.32
C PHE A 68 29.57 28.76 27.98
N ASP A 69 30.61 28.47 28.78
CA ASP A 69 31.40 29.48 29.49
C ASP A 69 32.92 29.25 29.32
N PRO A 70 33.48 29.54 28.13
CA PRO A 70 34.90 29.31 27.86
C PRO A 70 35.82 30.19 28.72
N GLN A 71 35.34 31.37 29.13
CA GLN A 71 36.08 32.33 29.95
C GLN A 71 36.00 32.02 31.45
N LYS A 72 35.15 31.07 31.85
CA LYS A 72 34.91 30.65 33.25
C LYS A 72 34.38 31.79 34.14
N ASN A 73 33.62 32.71 33.54
CA ASN A 73 33.02 33.85 34.21
C ASN A 73 32.02 33.43 35.31
N PHE A 74 31.47 32.21 35.21
CA PHE A 74 30.48 31.68 36.14
C PHE A 74 31.02 30.54 37.03
N SER A 75 32.34 30.32 37.05
CA SER A 75 32.96 29.19 37.76
C SER A 75 32.66 29.12 39.28
N THR A 76 32.38 30.25 39.93
CA THR A 76 31.99 30.32 41.35
C THR A 76 30.53 30.71 41.55
N ALA A 77 29.77 30.86 40.47
CA ALA A 77 28.41 31.36 40.55
C ALA A 77 27.43 30.26 41.01
N LYS A 78 26.36 30.68 41.68
CA LYS A 78 25.27 29.77 42.06
C LYS A 78 24.17 29.82 41.02
N PHE A 79 23.85 28.67 40.45
CA PHE A 79 22.81 28.52 39.45
C PHE A 79 21.49 28.05 40.09
N THR A 80 20.39 28.55 39.53
CA THR A 80 19.04 28.08 39.80
C THR A 80 18.34 27.82 38.48
N TYR A 81 17.64 26.71 38.38
CA TYR A 81 16.95 26.27 37.17
C TYR A 81 15.46 26.14 37.46
N THR A 82 14.64 26.66 36.56
CA THR A 82 13.18 26.44 36.54
C THR A 82 12.83 25.83 35.19
N TRP A 83 12.53 24.54 35.21
CA TRP A 83 12.09 23.75 34.06
C TRP A 83 10.57 23.77 34.02
N ASP A 84 9.98 24.31 32.95
CA ASP A 84 8.57 24.18 32.62
C ASP A 84 8.49 23.23 31.42
N LEU A 85 7.91 22.05 31.64
CA LEU A 85 7.89 20.97 30.64
C LEU A 85 6.79 21.18 29.57
N GLY A 86 5.95 22.21 29.69
CA GLY A 86 4.86 22.50 28.76
C GLY A 86 3.63 21.60 28.92
N ASN A 87 3.69 20.57 29.76
CA ASN A 87 2.55 19.71 30.17
C ASN A 87 1.85 20.24 31.45
N GLY A 88 2.23 21.42 31.94
CA GLY A 88 1.75 22.00 33.19
C GLY A 88 2.63 21.68 34.41
N GLU A 89 3.62 20.79 34.28
CA GLU A 89 4.58 20.49 35.34
C GLU A 89 5.75 21.48 35.32
N VAL A 90 6.11 21.97 36.50
CA VAL A 90 7.24 22.90 36.70
C VAL A 90 8.16 22.37 37.79
N ILE A 91 9.43 22.15 37.43
CA ILE A 91 10.46 21.60 38.31
C ILE A 91 11.50 22.69 38.57
N LYS A 92 11.76 22.97 39.85
CA LYS A 92 12.74 23.98 40.29
C LYS A 92 13.87 23.30 41.04
N GLY A 93 15.11 23.70 40.76
CA GLY A 93 16.27 23.10 41.40
C GLY A 93 17.56 23.86 41.15
N THR A 94 18.66 23.28 41.61
CA THR A 94 20.03 23.79 41.40
C THR A 94 20.84 22.93 40.44
N GLU A 95 20.26 21.81 39.98
CA GLU A 95 20.90 20.90 39.03
C GLU A 95 20.61 21.35 37.58
N PRO A 96 21.61 21.31 36.68
CA PRO A 96 21.44 21.64 35.27
C PRO A 96 20.76 20.50 34.48
N VAL A 97 20.31 19.45 35.17
CA VAL A 97 19.70 18.26 34.59
C VAL A 97 18.37 17.98 35.28
N VAL A 98 17.40 17.52 34.50
CA VAL A 98 16.09 17.09 34.99
C VAL A 98 15.69 15.77 34.32
N ARG A 99 15.02 14.90 35.08
CA ARG A 99 14.52 13.61 34.60
C ARG A 99 13.00 13.59 34.71
N TYR A 100 12.32 13.28 33.61
CA TYR A 100 10.86 13.24 33.51
C TYR A 100 10.44 12.29 32.38
N HIS A 101 9.14 12.08 32.18
CA HIS A 101 8.61 11.43 30.99
C HIS A 101 7.28 12.08 30.64
N TYR A 102 6.97 12.15 29.35
CA TYR A 102 5.63 12.55 28.88
C TYR A 102 4.77 11.30 28.76
N SER A 103 3.61 11.27 29.42
CA SER A 103 2.69 10.13 29.33
C SER A 103 1.85 10.11 28.05
N GLU A 104 1.63 11.27 27.44
CA GLU A 104 0.82 11.41 26.24
C GLU A 104 1.67 11.92 25.08
N SER A 105 1.40 11.44 23.87
CA SER A 105 1.95 12.01 22.64
C SER A 105 1.30 13.35 22.34
N GLY A 106 2.07 14.27 21.77
CA GLY A 106 1.61 15.64 21.55
C GLY A 106 2.74 16.62 21.32
N ASN A 107 2.37 17.87 21.07
CA ASN A 107 3.31 18.97 20.91
C ASN A 107 3.39 19.77 22.21
N TYR A 108 4.59 19.95 22.72
CA TYR A 108 4.88 20.66 23.95
C TYR A 108 5.91 21.75 23.70
N THR A 109 5.87 22.82 24.48
CA THR A 109 6.92 23.85 24.46
C THR A 109 7.62 23.82 25.81
N LEU A 110 8.81 23.21 25.84
CA LEU A 110 9.66 23.20 27.02
C LEU A 110 10.30 24.57 27.19
N ARG A 111 10.24 25.13 28.39
CA ARG A 111 10.87 26.40 28.75
C ARG A 111 11.80 26.21 29.93
N LEU A 112 13.01 26.75 29.83
CA LEU A 112 13.98 26.76 30.91
C LEU A 112 14.30 28.20 31.28
N LYS A 113 14.16 28.53 32.56
CA LYS A 113 14.71 29.75 33.14
C LYS A 113 15.94 29.42 33.97
N VAL A 114 17.07 29.99 33.61
CA VAL A 114 18.33 29.89 34.34
C VAL A 114 18.56 31.20 35.06
N GLY A 115 18.80 31.14 36.37
CA GLY A 115 19.20 32.27 37.19
C GLY A 115 20.60 32.06 37.72
N VAL A 116 21.44 33.09 37.67
CA VAL A 116 22.83 33.06 38.11
C VAL A 116 23.07 34.15 39.13
N ASN A 117 23.58 33.74 40.29
CA ASN A 117 24.00 34.64 41.34
C ASN A 117 25.53 34.58 41.49
N VAL A 118 26.22 35.57 40.92
CA VAL A 118 27.68 35.71 40.98
C VAL A 118 28.11 36.28 42.33
N THR A 119 27.42 37.32 42.83
CA THR A 119 27.63 37.90 44.15
C THR A 119 26.30 38.30 44.80
N LYS A 120 26.25 38.32 46.14
CA LYS A 120 25.04 38.68 46.90
C LYS A 120 24.49 40.09 46.58
N TYR A 121 25.30 40.96 46.00
CA TYR A 121 25.00 42.38 45.79
C TYR A 121 24.72 42.74 44.33
N THR A 122 24.94 41.82 43.39
CA THR A 122 24.60 42.01 41.98
C THR A 122 23.20 41.47 41.71
N PRO A 123 22.38 42.16 40.88
CA PRO A 123 21.16 41.58 40.36
C PRO A 123 21.43 40.20 39.74
N PRO A 124 20.55 39.21 39.93
CA PRO A 124 20.71 37.91 39.29
C PRO A 124 20.72 38.07 37.77
N ILE A 125 21.68 37.45 37.10
CA ILE A 125 21.68 37.32 35.64
C ILE A 125 20.71 36.20 35.30
N THR A 126 19.85 36.40 34.31
CA THR A 126 18.87 35.39 33.90
C THR A 126 19.07 35.00 32.44
N GLY A 127 18.76 33.76 32.11
CA GLY A 127 18.67 33.27 30.73
C GLY A 127 17.37 32.50 30.56
N ASP A 128 16.65 32.79 29.49
CA ASP A 128 15.41 32.10 29.12
C ASP A 128 15.64 31.29 27.85
N TYR A 129 15.30 30.00 27.88
CA TYR A 129 15.41 29.08 26.74
C TYR A 129 14.06 28.45 26.48
N SER A 130 13.79 28.15 25.22
CA SER A 130 12.57 27.49 24.78
C SER A 130 12.89 26.50 23.67
N MET A 131 12.27 25.32 23.70
CA MET A 131 12.35 24.31 22.66
C MET A 131 10.96 23.72 22.43
N ASP A 132 10.54 23.64 21.18
CA ASP A 132 9.34 22.88 20.82
C ASP A 132 9.70 21.40 20.70
N VAL A 133 8.92 20.58 21.39
CA VAL A 133 9.14 19.15 21.56
C VAL A 133 7.94 18.41 21.00
N GLN A 134 8.19 17.49 20.09
CA GLN A 134 7.18 16.60 19.53
C GLN A 134 7.29 15.23 20.20
N VAL A 135 6.35 14.92 21.08
CA VAL A 135 6.28 13.63 21.75
C VAL A 135 5.47 12.66 20.90
N LEU A 136 6.05 11.52 20.60
CA LEU A 136 5.52 10.51 19.70
C LEU A 136 5.39 9.15 20.42
N ASP A 137 4.32 8.43 20.12
CA ASP A 137 4.12 7.06 20.56
C ASP A 137 4.97 6.10 19.74
N ALA A 138 5.67 5.19 20.43
CA ALA A 138 6.47 4.15 19.80
C ALA A 138 5.62 3.09 19.11
N ILE A 139 6.15 2.55 18.03
CA ILE A 139 5.54 1.45 17.28
C ILE A 139 5.72 0.17 18.09
N LYS A 140 4.65 -0.29 18.74
CA LYS A 140 4.67 -1.49 19.59
C LYS A 140 4.16 -2.74 18.87
N HIS A 141 3.13 -2.59 18.04
CA HIS A 141 2.53 -3.70 17.32
C HIS A 141 2.16 -3.34 15.89
N ILE A 142 2.20 -4.36 15.03
CA ILE A 142 1.64 -4.35 13.68
C ILE A 142 0.68 -5.54 13.63
N GLU A 143 -0.59 -5.30 13.35
CA GLU A 143 -1.64 -6.31 13.35
C GLU A 143 -2.25 -6.43 11.95
N LEU A 144 -2.27 -7.64 11.39
CA LEU A 144 -2.98 -7.93 10.14
C LEU A 144 -4.46 -8.20 10.44
N LYS A 145 -5.34 -7.31 9.96
CA LYS A 145 -6.80 -7.51 9.93
C LYS A 145 -7.19 -8.04 8.55
N GLY A 146 -7.27 -9.37 8.42
CA GLY A 146 -7.56 -10.05 7.16
C GLY A 146 -8.25 -11.41 7.33
N PRO A 147 -8.74 -12.00 6.22
CA PRO A 147 -9.29 -13.35 6.24
C PRO A 147 -8.19 -14.38 6.57
N SER A 148 -8.59 -15.53 7.11
CA SER A 148 -7.67 -16.62 7.46
C SER A 148 -7.05 -17.32 6.24
N ASP A 149 -7.64 -17.17 5.05
CA ASP A 149 -7.17 -17.76 3.81
C ASP A 149 -7.36 -16.82 2.60
N TYR A 150 -6.50 -17.00 1.60
CA TYR A 150 -6.48 -16.20 0.38
C TYR A 150 -6.57 -17.08 -0.86
N GLN A 151 -7.00 -16.54 -2.01
CA GLN A 151 -7.11 -17.29 -3.26
C GLN A 151 -6.18 -16.75 -4.36
N VAL A 152 -5.68 -17.66 -5.20
CA VAL A 152 -4.88 -17.31 -6.38
C VAL A 152 -5.73 -16.54 -7.39
N SER A 153 -5.12 -15.57 -8.09
CA SER A 153 -5.74 -14.75 -9.15
C SER A 153 -6.94 -13.92 -8.69
N GLN A 154 -7.13 -13.78 -7.38
CA GLN A 154 -8.10 -12.87 -6.79
C GLN A 154 -7.38 -11.62 -6.30
N LYS A 155 -7.92 -10.44 -6.62
CA LYS A 155 -7.43 -9.18 -6.05
C LYS A 155 -7.85 -9.11 -4.58
N THR A 156 -6.88 -9.13 -3.68
CA THR A 156 -7.10 -9.07 -2.23
C THR A 156 -6.58 -7.75 -1.68
N SER A 157 -7.35 -7.14 -0.78
CA SER A 157 -6.93 -5.99 0.02
C SER A 157 -6.59 -6.46 1.44
N LEU A 158 -5.34 -6.33 1.86
CA LEU A 158 -4.89 -6.59 3.22
C LEU A 158 -4.86 -5.28 4.01
N ALA A 159 -5.42 -5.27 5.22
CA ALA A 159 -5.40 -4.11 6.11
C ALA A 159 -4.50 -4.39 7.32
N PHE A 160 -3.50 -3.56 7.53
CA PHE A 160 -2.59 -3.62 8.68
C PHE A 160 -2.89 -2.46 9.60
N HIS A 161 -3.19 -2.74 10.87
CA HIS A 161 -3.23 -1.74 11.91
C HIS A 161 -1.84 -1.60 12.53
N VAL A 162 -1.37 -0.37 12.67
CA VAL A 162 -0.06 -0.06 13.24
C VAL A 162 -0.23 0.92 14.39
N ASP A 163 0.30 0.55 15.54
CA ASP A 163 0.36 1.42 16.71
C ASP A 163 1.46 2.48 16.54
N GLY A 164 1.36 3.59 17.28
CA GLY A 164 2.36 4.65 17.31
C GLY A 164 1.90 5.94 16.61
N SER A 165 2.74 6.96 16.65
CA SER A 165 2.43 8.26 16.07
C SER A 165 2.84 8.36 14.59
N PRO A 166 1.94 8.79 13.69
CA PRO A 166 2.27 9.14 12.31
C PRO A 166 3.02 10.48 12.22
N PRO A 167 3.73 10.76 11.10
CA PRO A 167 3.86 9.92 9.91
C PRO A 167 4.86 8.77 10.10
N MET A 168 4.55 7.60 9.54
CA MET A 168 5.42 6.42 9.59
C MET A 168 5.91 6.04 8.20
N CYS A 169 7.18 5.69 8.08
CA CYS A 169 7.74 5.10 6.86
C CYS A 169 7.60 3.58 6.92
N VAL A 170 6.85 3.01 5.98
CA VAL A 170 6.61 1.58 5.85
C VAL A 170 7.39 1.03 4.66
N CYS A 171 8.21 0.02 4.90
CA CYS A 171 8.95 -0.76 3.92
C CYS A 171 8.36 -2.18 3.91
N TRP A 172 7.77 -2.61 2.80
CA TRP A 172 7.10 -3.92 2.73
C TRP A 172 7.41 -4.67 1.44
N ARG A 173 7.39 -6.01 1.50
CA ARG A 173 7.57 -6.88 0.33
C ARG A 173 6.95 -8.26 0.53
N PHE A 174 6.42 -8.84 -0.55
CA PHE A 174 5.92 -10.21 -0.57
C PHE A 174 7.02 -11.17 -1.03
N LEU A 175 7.23 -12.23 -0.27
CA LEU A 175 8.19 -13.30 -0.54
C LEU A 175 7.43 -14.59 -0.91
N PRO A 176 7.55 -15.06 -2.16
CA PRO A 176 6.98 -16.34 -2.55
C PRO A 176 7.68 -17.49 -1.81
N ASN A 177 6.90 -18.42 -1.25
CA ASN A 177 7.42 -19.54 -0.45
C ASN A 177 8.30 -19.11 0.74
N CYS A 178 8.20 -17.85 1.18
CA CYS A 178 9.00 -17.29 2.27
C CYS A 178 10.52 -17.37 2.04
N VAL A 179 10.97 -17.38 0.79
CA VAL A 179 12.39 -17.33 0.44
C VAL A 179 12.78 -15.87 0.22
N PRO A 180 13.76 -15.33 0.97
CA PRO A 180 14.23 -13.96 0.77
C PRO A 180 14.97 -13.85 -0.56
N ASP A 181 14.50 -12.97 -1.44
CA ASP A 181 15.27 -12.54 -2.60
C ASP A 181 16.21 -11.41 -2.17
N MET A 182 17.49 -11.55 -2.52
CA MET A 182 18.54 -10.57 -2.22
C MET A 182 18.60 -9.45 -3.27
N THR A 183 17.78 -9.53 -4.32
CA THR A 183 17.82 -8.61 -5.47
C THR A 183 16.71 -7.56 -5.47
N GLU A 184 15.60 -7.77 -4.75
CA GLU A 184 14.48 -6.84 -4.71
C GLU A 184 14.44 -6.02 -3.42
N ASP A 185 14.50 -4.70 -3.61
CA ASP A 185 14.30 -3.70 -2.57
C ASP A 185 12.83 -3.64 -2.15
N CYS A 186 12.54 -3.22 -0.92
CA CYS A 186 11.16 -3.15 -0.45
C CYS A 186 10.40 -1.98 -1.07
N THR A 187 9.07 -2.09 -1.12
CA THR A 187 8.22 -0.96 -1.49
C THR A 187 8.08 -0.01 -0.30
N LEU A 188 8.48 1.24 -0.49
CA LEU A 188 8.36 2.30 0.51
C LEU A 188 7.01 3.01 0.39
N THR A 189 6.37 3.26 1.53
CA THR A 189 5.08 3.95 1.62
C THR A 189 5.02 4.78 2.89
N MET A 190 4.58 6.04 2.78
CA MET A 190 4.32 6.89 3.95
C MET A 190 2.91 6.66 4.46
N LEU A 191 2.79 6.44 5.76
CA LEU A 191 1.54 6.23 6.46
C LEU A 191 1.26 7.42 7.38
N TYR A 192 0.19 8.16 7.09
CA TYR A 192 -0.24 9.33 7.87
C TYR A 192 -1.34 9.01 8.89
N GLU A 193 -1.84 7.78 8.86
CA GLU A 193 -2.84 7.26 9.79
C GLU A 193 -2.28 6.01 10.50
N ASN A 194 -3.15 5.17 11.06
CA ASN A 194 -2.77 3.93 11.73
C ASN A 194 -3.19 2.68 10.94
N THR A 195 -3.65 2.83 9.69
CA THR A 195 -4.08 1.70 8.85
C THR A 195 -3.42 1.72 7.48
N LEU A 196 -2.56 0.74 7.21
CA LEU A 196 -1.98 0.53 5.89
C LEU A 196 -2.86 -0.46 5.09
N ARG A 197 -3.22 -0.10 3.86
CA ARG A 197 -3.95 -0.98 2.95
C ARG A 197 -3.08 -1.39 1.78
N LEU A 198 -2.84 -2.69 1.63
CA LEU A 198 -2.05 -3.27 0.55
C LEU A 198 -2.95 -4.09 -0.38
N ASN A 199 -2.94 -3.74 -1.67
CA ASN A 199 -3.62 -4.53 -2.69
C ASN A 199 -2.61 -5.48 -3.34
N HIS A 200 -2.89 -6.77 -3.30
CA HIS A 200 -2.03 -7.79 -3.90
C HIS A 200 -2.85 -8.88 -4.61
N THR A 201 -2.27 -9.49 -5.63
CA THR A 201 -2.86 -10.62 -6.35
C THR A 201 -1.85 -11.76 -6.37
N PHE A 202 -2.13 -12.81 -5.60
CA PHE A 202 -1.25 -13.98 -5.51
C PHE A 202 -1.30 -14.79 -6.81
N THR A 203 -0.15 -15.22 -7.31
CA THR A 203 -0.02 -15.98 -8.58
C THR A 203 0.19 -17.48 -8.36
N SER A 204 0.57 -17.91 -7.16
CA SER A 204 0.83 -19.31 -6.80
C SER A 204 0.15 -19.70 -5.49
N THR A 205 -0.12 -21.00 -5.34
CA THR A 205 -0.64 -21.60 -4.10
C THR A 205 0.47 -21.87 -3.10
N GLY A 206 0.13 -21.93 -1.81
CA GLY A 206 1.05 -22.25 -0.72
C GLY A 206 1.21 -21.10 0.26
N PHE A 207 2.30 -21.13 1.03
CA PHE A 207 2.63 -20.07 1.97
C PHE A 207 3.38 -18.94 1.26
N HIS A 208 2.91 -17.72 1.48
CA HIS A 208 3.57 -16.48 1.07
C HIS A 208 3.88 -15.68 2.34
N CYS A 209 5.08 -15.13 2.44
CA CYS A 209 5.42 -14.28 3.57
C CYS A 209 5.35 -12.81 3.17
N LEU A 210 4.78 -11.97 4.00
CA LEU A 210 4.88 -10.52 3.88
C LEU A 210 5.84 -10.02 4.94
N GLU A 211 6.99 -9.52 4.51
CA GLU A 211 7.89 -8.79 5.39
C GLU A 211 7.46 -7.33 5.41
N ILE A 212 7.35 -6.76 6.61
CA ILE A 212 6.99 -5.37 6.82
C ILE A 212 7.86 -4.77 7.92
N SER A 213 8.47 -3.63 7.62
CA SER A 213 9.24 -2.81 8.54
C SER A 213 8.60 -1.44 8.59
N VAL A 214 8.20 -1.00 9.79
CA VAL A 214 7.64 0.32 10.02
C VAL A 214 8.58 1.12 10.91
N ARG A 215 8.79 2.39 10.59
CA ARG A 215 9.66 3.31 11.32
C ARG A 215 8.97 4.66 11.48
N ASN A 216 9.08 5.26 12.66
CA ASN A 216 8.89 6.70 12.87
C ASN A 216 10.19 7.31 13.43
N ASP A 217 10.15 8.57 13.83
CA ASP A 217 11.36 9.29 14.26
C ASP A 217 11.94 8.72 15.57
N ILE A 218 11.11 8.06 16.39
CA ILE A 218 11.52 7.57 17.70
C ILE A 218 11.69 6.05 17.78
N SER A 219 11.11 5.26 16.88
CA SER A 219 11.12 3.79 16.94
C SER A 219 11.08 3.12 15.57
N LYS A 220 11.47 1.84 15.53
CA LYS A 220 11.37 0.97 14.34
C LYS A 220 10.95 -0.44 14.76
N LEU A 221 9.96 -1.01 14.08
CA LEU A 221 9.51 -2.38 14.27
C LEU A 221 9.48 -3.12 12.94
N GLN A 222 10.04 -4.34 12.92
CA GLN A 222 10.01 -5.22 11.75
C GLN A 222 9.37 -6.55 12.13
N THR A 223 8.48 -7.04 11.27
CA THR A 223 7.79 -8.32 11.45
C THR A 223 7.53 -9.01 10.11
N SER A 224 7.16 -10.28 10.16
CA SER A 224 6.80 -11.08 8.99
C SER A 224 5.47 -11.80 9.22
N PHE A 225 4.58 -11.74 8.24
CA PHE A 225 3.28 -12.41 8.28
C PHE A 225 3.25 -13.57 7.27
N SER A 226 2.90 -14.77 7.72
CA SER A 226 2.66 -15.92 6.85
C SER A 226 1.21 -15.96 6.37
N LEU A 227 1.00 -15.95 5.05
CA LEU A 227 -0.29 -15.95 4.39
C LEU A 227 -0.45 -17.25 3.60
N TYR A 228 -1.52 -18.00 3.88
CA TYR A 228 -1.80 -19.23 3.15
C TYR A 228 -2.75 -18.97 1.98
N VAL A 229 -2.30 -19.32 0.77
CA VAL A 229 -3.03 -19.10 -0.49
C VAL A 229 -3.48 -20.44 -1.09
N ARG A 230 -4.79 -20.60 -1.27
CA ARG A 230 -5.41 -21.78 -1.88
C ARG A 230 -5.80 -21.54 -3.35
N ARG A 231 -5.93 -22.63 -4.10
CA ARG A 231 -6.48 -22.57 -5.46
C ARG A 231 -7.94 -22.11 -5.41
N SER A 232 -8.34 -21.24 -6.34
CA SER A 232 -9.74 -20.85 -6.46
C SER A 232 -10.59 -22.05 -6.94
N ASN A 233 -11.61 -22.41 -6.17
CA ASN A 233 -12.54 -23.51 -6.50
C ASN A 233 -13.59 -23.12 -7.56
N ASN A 234 -13.64 -21.85 -7.96
CA ASN A 234 -14.68 -21.34 -8.86
C ASN A 234 -14.63 -22.02 -10.23
N THR A 235 -13.45 -22.38 -10.73
CA THR A 235 -13.30 -23.05 -12.03
C THR A 235 -13.97 -24.42 -12.06
N HIS A 236 -13.84 -25.21 -10.99
CA HIS A 236 -14.51 -26.51 -10.88
C HIS A 236 -16.03 -26.35 -10.74
N MET A 237 -16.51 -25.36 -10.00
CA MET A 237 -17.94 -25.13 -9.82
C MET A 237 -18.63 -24.74 -11.13
N PHE A 238 -18.05 -23.81 -11.92
CA PHE A 238 -18.60 -23.44 -13.23
C PHE A 238 -18.61 -24.63 -14.20
N PHE A 239 -17.54 -25.42 -14.23
CA PHE A 239 -17.48 -26.62 -15.05
C PHE A 239 -18.57 -27.64 -14.66
N ILE A 240 -18.74 -27.92 -13.37
CA ILE A 240 -19.78 -28.83 -12.86
C ILE A 240 -21.18 -28.30 -13.20
N LEU A 241 -21.43 -27.00 -13.04
CA LEU A 241 -22.72 -26.39 -13.39
C LEU A 241 -23.03 -26.51 -14.88
N SER A 242 -22.05 -26.23 -15.75
CA SER A 242 -22.19 -26.39 -17.20
C SER A 242 -22.44 -27.85 -17.59
N CYS A 243 -21.71 -28.81 -17.00
CA CYS A 243 -21.94 -30.24 -17.23
C CYS A 243 -23.34 -30.67 -16.76
N ALA A 244 -23.77 -30.23 -15.58
CA ALA A 244 -25.11 -30.52 -15.07
C ALA A 244 -26.21 -29.95 -15.98
N ALA A 245 -26.04 -28.72 -16.48
CA ALA A 245 -26.98 -28.11 -17.40
C ALA A 245 -27.09 -28.89 -18.73
N ILE A 246 -25.97 -29.35 -19.28
CA ILE A 246 -25.94 -30.19 -20.49
C ILE A 246 -26.65 -31.53 -20.21
N LEU A 247 -26.34 -32.19 -19.10
CA LEU A 247 -26.98 -33.46 -18.74
C LEU A 247 -28.49 -33.29 -18.59
N VAL A 248 -28.96 -32.26 -17.89
CA VAL A 248 -30.39 -31.95 -17.75
C VAL A 248 -31.02 -31.73 -19.13
N ALA A 249 -30.40 -30.95 -20.02
CA ALA A 249 -30.92 -30.71 -21.37
C ALA A 249 -30.99 -32.00 -22.21
N THR A 250 -30.01 -32.90 -22.07
CA THR A 250 -30.03 -34.19 -22.77
C THR A 250 -31.11 -35.13 -22.22
N PHE A 251 -31.29 -35.19 -20.90
CA PHE A 251 -32.34 -36.02 -20.31
C PHE A 251 -33.74 -35.48 -20.64
N THR A 252 -33.94 -34.17 -20.64
CA THR A 252 -35.23 -33.59 -21.06
C THR A 252 -35.49 -33.89 -22.53
N PHE A 253 -34.49 -33.79 -23.41
CA PHE A 253 -34.62 -34.15 -24.82
C PHE A 253 -34.94 -35.64 -25.02
N ILE A 254 -34.27 -36.55 -24.29
CA ILE A 254 -34.55 -37.98 -24.35
C ILE A 254 -35.97 -38.29 -23.84
N ILE A 255 -36.41 -37.67 -22.74
CA ILE A 255 -37.77 -37.82 -22.22
C ILE A 255 -38.78 -37.31 -23.24
N VAL A 256 -38.54 -36.17 -23.88
CA VAL A 256 -39.42 -35.64 -24.93
C VAL A 256 -39.50 -36.62 -26.10
N ILE A 257 -38.39 -37.19 -26.58
CA ILE A 257 -38.42 -38.16 -27.70
C ILE A 257 -39.04 -39.50 -27.30
N ALA A 258 -38.72 -40.03 -26.12
CA ALA A 258 -39.17 -41.34 -25.67
C ALA A 258 -40.63 -41.34 -25.19
N CYS A 259 -41.09 -40.21 -24.62
CA CYS A 259 -42.45 -40.03 -24.12
C CYS A 259 -43.34 -39.23 -25.08
N LEU A 260 -42.84 -38.72 -26.22
CA LEU A 260 -43.73 -38.31 -27.30
C LEU A 260 -44.51 -39.55 -27.73
N PRO A 261 -45.85 -39.54 -27.66
CA PRO A 261 -46.62 -40.65 -28.17
C PRO A 261 -46.24 -40.80 -29.63
N ARG A 262 -45.74 -41.98 -30.02
CA ARG A 262 -45.80 -42.40 -31.42
C ARG A 262 -47.26 -42.34 -31.80
N HIS A 263 -47.69 -41.22 -32.37
CA HIS A 263 -48.94 -41.12 -33.09
C HIS A 263 -48.75 -42.05 -34.30
N HIS A 264 -49.04 -43.34 -34.10
CA HIS A 264 -49.40 -44.21 -35.20
C HIS A 264 -50.59 -43.52 -35.85
N ASN A 265 -50.32 -42.78 -36.92
CA ASN A 265 -51.35 -42.37 -37.85
C ASN A 265 -51.99 -43.68 -38.32
N LYS A 266 -53.14 -43.99 -37.74
CA LYS A 266 -54.10 -44.93 -38.27
C LYS A 266 -54.35 -44.45 -39.69
N LEU A 267 -53.70 -45.09 -40.67
CA LEU A 267 -54.00 -44.85 -42.07
C LEU A 267 -55.51 -45.03 -42.21
N GLN A 268 -56.21 -43.93 -42.45
CA GLN A 268 -57.55 -43.97 -42.98
C GLN A 268 -57.40 -44.65 -44.34
N ILE A 269 -57.91 -45.87 -44.42
CA ILE A 269 -58.16 -46.56 -45.67
C ILE A 269 -59.10 -45.66 -46.46
N ALA A 270 -58.56 -44.88 -47.40
CA ALA A 270 -59.33 -44.30 -48.47
C ALA A 270 -59.70 -45.46 -49.41
N SER A 271 -60.88 -46.03 -49.19
CA SER A 271 -61.51 -46.89 -50.20
C SER A 271 -62.02 -46.00 -51.33
N SER A 272 -61.22 -45.86 -52.39
CA SER A 272 -61.71 -45.80 -53.78
C SER A 272 -60.55 -45.60 -54.76
N SER A 273 -59.79 -46.68 -54.97
CA SER A 273 -59.20 -46.92 -56.29
C SER A 273 -59.79 -48.24 -56.77
N ASN A 274 -60.82 -48.14 -57.61
CA ASN A 274 -61.37 -49.28 -58.33
C ASN A 274 -60.36 -49.67 -59.42
N ALA A 275 -59.30 -50.38 -59.03
CA ALA A 275 -58.48 -51.12 -59.97
C ALA A 275 -59.12 -52.50 -60.13
N VAL A 276 -59.98 -52.65 -61.14
CA VAL A 276 -60.52 -53.96 -61.51
C VAL A 276 -59.42 -54.72 -62.23
N PHE A 277 -58.82 -55.68 -61.54
CA PHE A 277 -57.81 -56.58 -62.08
C PHE A 277 -58.51 -57.74 -62.79
N TRP A 278 -58.68 -57.64 -64.11
CA TRP A 278 -59.10 -58.78 -64.93
C TRP A 278 -57.88 -59.64 -65.27
N LYS A 279 -57.77 -60.80 -64.62
CA LYS A 279 -56.83 -61.85 -65.01
C LYS A 279 -57.44 -62.60 -66.19
N ASN A 280 -57.00 -62.29 -67.41
CA ASN A 280 -57.22 -63.17 -68.56
C ASN A 280 -56.03 -64.13 -68.63
N GLU A 281 -56.27 -65.39 -68.27
CA GLU A 281 -55.31 -66.46 -68.43
C GLU A 281 -55.44 -66.97 -69.86
N ASN A 282 -54.68 -66.37 -70.78
CA ASN A 282 -54.03 -66.99 -71.94
C ASN A 282 -53.59 -65.91 -72.95
N THR A 283 -52.35 -66.11 -73.43
CA THR A 283 -51.72 -65.51 -74.62
C THR A 283 -51.37 -64.01 -74.61
N ASP A 284 -50.05 -63.79 -74.66
CA ASP A 284 -49.24 -62.79 -75.36
C ASP A 284 -49.59 -61.30 -75.34
N ASP A 285 -48.53 -60.57 -75.00
CA ASP A 285 -48.20 -59.18 -75.31
C ASP A 285 -48.90 -58.02 -74.57
N GLN A 286 -48.05 -57.33 -73.80
CA GLN A 286 -48.09 -55.89 -73.53
C GLN A 286 -49.20 -55.36 -72.60
N SER A 287 -48.96 -55.39 -71.29
CA SER A 287 -49.71 -54.58 -70.33
C SER A 287 -49.15 -53.16 -70.23
N SER A 288 -49.72 -52.19 -70.94
CA SER A 288 -49.44 -50.76 -70.76
C SER A 288 -50.28 -50.18 -69.62
N ILE A 289 -49.66 -49.43 -68.71
CA ILE A 289 -50.36 -48.71 -67.63
C ILE A 289 -50.59 -47.26 -68.08
N LEU A 290 -51.86 -46.89 -68.28
CA LEU A 290 -52.26 -45.51 -68.58
C LEU A 290 -52.62 -44.80 -67.27
N PHE A 291 -51.83 -43.81 -66.86
CA PHE A 291 -52.18 -42.92 -65.76
C PHE A 291 -52.93 -41.68 -66.28
N ASN A 292 -54.19 -41.53 -65.89
CA ASN A 292 -54.97 -40.33 -66.21
C ASN A 292 -54.82 -39.31 -65.06
N PHE A 293 -54.04 -38.26 -65.28
CA PHE A 293 -53.88 -37.16 -64.33
C PHE A 293 -54.80 -35.99 -64.71
N THR A 294 -55.75 -35.66 -63.84
CA THR A 294 -56.46 -34.37 -63.90
C THR A 294 -55.54 -33.27 -63.33
N ALA A 295 -55.08 -32.39 -64.22
CA ALA A 295 -54.21 -31.27 -63.89
C ALA A 295 -54.95 -30.18 -63.10
N GLY A 296 -54.58 -30.01 -61.82
CA GLY A 296 -54.82 -28.80 -61.04
C GLY A 296 -53.62 -27.86 -61.17
N LYS A 297 -53.89 -26.60 -61.47
CA LYS A 297 -53.02 -25.58 -62.07
C LYS A 297 -52.00 -24.94 -61.08
N ALA A 298 -50.76 -24.74 -61.58
CA ALA A 298 -49.72 -23.77 -61.16
C ALA A 298 -48.98 -24.05 -59.84
N GLU A 299 -47.65 -23.88 -59.68
CA GLU A 299 -46.55 -23.40 -60.52
C GLU A 299 -45.25 -23.99 -59.92
N LYS A 300 -44.36 -24.57 -60.74
CA LYS A 300 -43.08 -25.17 -60.30
C LYS A 300 -41.94 -24.32 -60.82
N GLU A 301 -41.15 -23.75 -59.93
CA GLU A 301 -39.78 -23.31 -60.22
C GLU A 301 -38.80 -24.48 -59.97
N PRO A 302 -37.74 -24.63 -60.79
CA PRO A 302 -36.92 -25.85 -60.81
C PRO A 302 -35.85 -25.84 -59.71
N LEU A 303 -35.71 -27.00 -59.03
CA LEU A 303 -34.62 -27.26 -58.09
C LEU A 303 -33.31 -27.53 -58.85
N LEU A 304 -32.25 -26.85 -58.43
CA LEU A 304 -30.87 -27.07 -58.82
C LEU A 304 -30.44 -28.52 -58.51
N LEU A 305 -29.93 -29.18 -59.54
CA LEU A 305 -29.33 -30.50 -59.53
C LEU A 305 -27.98 -30.45 -58.79
N HIS A 306 -27.82 -31.16 -57.67
CA HIS A 306 -26.51 -31.43 -57.09
C HIS A 306 -26.25 -32.94 -57.08
N TYR A 307 -25.24 -33.35 -57.84
CA TYR A 307 -24.74 -34.72 -57.87
C TYR A 307 -23.90 -34.97 -56.61
N GLY A 308 -24.35 -35.90 -55.77
CA GLY A 308 -23.54 -36.55 -54.75
C GLY A 308 -23.25 -37.99 -55.18
N THR A 309 -22.01 -38.26 -55.56
CA THR A 309 -21.48 -39.60 -55.79
C THR A 309 -21.41 -40.36 -54.47
N GLN A 310 -22.05 -41.53 -54.40
CA GLN A 310 -21.74 -42.55 -53.40
C GLN A 310 -20.57 -43.40 -53.89
N TYR A 311 -19.65 -43.63 -52.97
CA TYR A 311 -18.66 -44.70 -52.99
C TYR A 311 -19.34 -46.06 -53.25
N THR A 312 -18.74 -46.86 -54.12
CA THR A 312 -18.89 -48.32 -54.13
C THR A 312 -17.70 -49.00 -53.46
N SER A 313 -18.00 -50.20 -52.96
CA SER A 313 -17.12 -51.27 -52.48
C SER A 313 -15.78 -51.43 -53.19
#